data_AF-A0A819HBK0-F1
#
_entry.id   AF-A0A819HBK0-F1
#
_cell.length_a   1.000
_cell.length_b   1.000
_cell.length_c   1.000
_cell.angle_alpha   90.00
_cell.angle_beta   90.00
_cell.angle_gamma   90.00
#
_symmetry.space_group_name_H-M   'P 1'
#
loop_
_entity.id
_entity.type
_entity.pdbx_description
1 polymer ?
#
loop_
_entity_poly.entity_id
_entity_poly.type
_entity_poly.pdbx_seq_one_letter_code
_entity_poly.pdbx_strand_id
1 'polypeptide(L)'
;MDIYKRAEIIASHSVATAKFFHILIINILNTIIIGGVLGPVKAYFGTVESQGRGSLHLHLLIWLDHDMKPADMKEKIQDAVFRDKLKAYLEDIIKEDLDDFKEKNAFEYSNEPRSFNTPTRLSEDNIYAALRTIDLTGLGENTNDSPSWNRSLQTPTRDRSTYDISALHNKSNLIPACLPTPNPSSPNFVSHFRADVVQLVEASNIHKRSDTCYKYWNANRGGKKVCRMCMPRKLVPVSTIDPDTGHISMRRSDPWINNFNEYLIAACRSNMDIKFIWSGNDAKALIYYITDYVTKMTLSFHDTFALVQKSTTSIIDSLHQTDRESAIEKSRKLVLRCYNTLASQQELSGVQVASYFMNWDDHYATHTSSKVYI
;
A
#
# COMPACT_ATOMS: atom_id res chain seq x y z
N MET A 1 21.38 6.03 -0.14
CA MET A 1 20.88 6.42 -1.48
C MET A 1 19.91 7.58 -1.31
N ASP A 2 20.13 8.68 -2.03
CA ASP A 2 19.25 9.86 -1.98
C ASP A 2 17.92 9.60 -2.73
N ILE A 3 16.85 10.31 -2.34
CA ILE A 3 15.49 10.17 -2.86
C ILE A 3 15.45 10.38 -4.37
N TYR A 4 16.22 11.35 -4.89
CA TYR A 4 16.31 11.62 -6.32
C TYR A 4 16.91 10.45 -7.08
N LYS A 5 17.99 9.84 -6.56
CA LYS A 5 18.61 8.70 -7.21
C LYS A 5 17.67 7.49 -7.26
N ARG A 6 16.86 7.29 -6.22
CA ARG A 6 15.81 6.26 -6.22
C ARG A 6 14.76 6.51 -7.29
N ALA A 7 14.28 7.74 -7.43
CA ALA A 7 13.31 8.11 -8.44
C ALA A 7 13.87 7.94 -9.87
N GLU A 8 15.13 8.31 -10.08
CA GLU A 8 15.85 8.11 -11.35
C GLU A 8 15.94 6.62 -11.73
N ILE A 9 16.28 5.75 -10.76
CA ILE A 9 16.35 4.30 -10.99
C ILE A 9 14.97 3.74 -11.35
N ILE A 10 13.94 4.12 -10.60
CA ILE A 10 12.55 3.70 -10.86
C ILE A 10 12.11 4.12 -12.27
N ALA A 11 12.36 5.37 -12.65
CA ALA A 11 12.03 5.89 -13.97
C ALA A 11 12.78 5.13 -15.07
N SER A 12 14.09 4.91 -14.88
CA SER A 12 14.96 4.20 -15.83
C SER A 12 14.59 2.71 -15.99
N HIS A 13 13.98 2.11 -14.97
CA HIS A 13 13.58 0.70 -14.94
C HIS A 13 12.09 0.54 -14.67
N SER A 14 11.27 1.30 -15.39
CA SER A 14 9.83 1.38 -15.17
C SER A 14 9.12 0.03 -15.30
N VAL A 15 9.48 -0.77 -16.31
CA VAL A 15 8.93 -2.12 -16.50
C VAL A 15 9.28 -3.04 -15.34
N ALA A 16 10.56 -3.11 -14.96
CA ALA A 16 10.99 -3.97 -13.84
C ALA A 16 10.32 -3.55 -12.52
N THR A 17 10.17 -2.24 -12.30
CA THR A 17 9.51 -1.70 -11.10
C THR A 17 8.02 -2.09 -11.06
N ALA A 18 7.32 -1.93 -12.19
CA ALA A 18 5.92 -2.35 -12.29
C ALA A 18 5.79 -3.86 -12.06
N LYS A 19 6.70 -4.67 -12.65
CA LYS A 19 6.70 -6.13 -12.48
C LYS A 19 6.91 -6.55 -11.04
N PHE A 20 7.92 -5.97 -10.41
CA PHE A 20 8.20 -6.18 -8.99
C PHE A 20 6.96 -5.87 -8.14
N PHE A 21 6.35 -4.70 -8.33
CA PHE A 21 5.17 -4.30 -7.56
C PHE A 21 4.01 -5.27 -7.75
N HIS A 22 3.67 -5.63 -8.98
CA HIS A 22 2.55 -6.52 -9.27
C HIS A 22 2.74 -7.92 -8.67
N ILE A 23 3.92 -8.52 -8.87
CA ILE A 23 4.24 -9.85 -8.33
C ILE A 23 4.22 -9.83 -6.80
N LEU A 24 4.80 -8.80 -6.18
CA LEU A 24 4.82 -8.64 -4.74
C LEU A 24 3.40 -8.57 -4.17
N ILE A 25 2.54 -7.72 -4.74
CA ILE A 25 1.16 -7.55 -4.28
C ILE A 25 0.34 -8.82 -4.47
N ILE A 26 0.42 -9.48 -5.63
CA ILE A 26 -0.30 -10.75 -5.86
C ILE A 26 0.12 -11.81 -4.84
N ASN A 27 1.41 -11.95 -4.57
CA ASN A 27 1.88 -12.92 -3.59
C ASN A 27 1.40 -12.58 -2.19
N ILE A 28 1.47 -11.32 -1.76
CA ILE A 28 0.94 -10.90 -0.45
C ILE A 28 -0.57 -11.20 -0.35
N LEU A 29 -1.34 -10.85 -1.38
CA LEU A 29 -2.79 -11.09 -1.39
C LEU A 29 -3.11 -12.58 -1.32
N ASN A 30 -2.53 -13.39 -2.21
CA ASN A 30 -2.89 -14.80 -2.35
C ASN A 30 -2.34 -15.69 -1.24
N THR A 31 -1.17 -15.36 -0.67
CA THR A 31 -0.50 -16.23 0.28
C THR A 31 -0.64 -15.75 1.72
N ILE A 32 -0.50 -14.44 1.96
CA ILE A 32 -0.49 -13.88 3.32
C ILE A 32 -1.90 -13.45 3.73
N ILE A 33 -2.59 -12.67 2.89
CA ILE A 33 -3.93 -12.14 3.20
C ILE A 33 -4.98 -13.24 3.12
N ILE A 34 -5.12 -13.91 1.98
CA ILE A 34 -6.04 -15.06 1.83
C ILE A 34 -5.61 -16.22 2.75
N GLY A 35 -4.31 -16.33 3.02
CA GLY A 35 -3.79 -17.24 4.03
C GLY A 35 -4.36 -16.99 5.43
N GLY A 36 -4.80 -15.78 5.74
CA GLY A 36 -5.44 -15.48 7.02
C GLY A 36 -4.49 -14.96 8.07
N VAL A 37 -3.41 -14.28 7.68
CA VAL A 37 -2.53 -13.57 8.63
C VAL A 37 -3.29 -12.53 9.48
N LEU A 38 -4.40 -12.02 8.95
CA LEU A 38 -5.32 -11.09 9.61
C LEU A 38 -6.62 -11.81 10.02
N GLY A 39 -6.63 -13.14 10.13
CA GLY A 39 -7.84 -13.94 10.26
C GLY A 39 -8.53 -14.26 8.92
N PRO A 40 -9.59 -15.08 8.92
CA PRO A 40 -10.31 -15.48 7.71
C PRO A 40 -10.80 -14.27 6.91
N VAL A 41 -10.52 -14.25 5.60
CA VAL A 41 -10.85 -13.14 4.71
C VAL A 41 -12.04 -13.52 3.82
N LYS A 42 -13.08 -12.69 3.85
CA LYS A 42 -14.25 -12.81 2.97
C LYS A 42 -14.05 -12.11 1.64
N ALA A 43 -13.44 -10.92 1.67
CA ALA A 43 -13.19 -10.13 0.48
C ALA A 43 -12.06 -9.13 0.71
N TYR A 44 -11.48 -8.64 -0.38
CA TYR A 44 -10.67 -7.44 -0.37
C TYR A 44 -10.89 -6.62 -1.64
N PHE A 45 -10.61 -5.33 -1.53
CA PHE A 45 -10.54 -4.39 -2.64
C PHE A 45 -9.37 -3.44 -2.39
N GLY A 46 -8.46 -3.32 -3.34
CA GLY A 46 -7.36 -2.38 -3.25
C GLY A 46 -7.16 -1.59 -4.52
N THR A 47 -6.84 -0.30 -4.40
CA THR A 47 -6.59 0.61 -5.52
C THR A 47 -5.12 1.02 -5.56
N VAL A 48 -4.56 1.02 -6.77
CA VAL A 48 -3.17 1.36 -7.06
C VAL A 48 -3.09 2.84 -7.43
N GLU A 49 -2.36 3.61 -6.61
CA GLU A 49 -2.06 5.00 -6.89
C GLU A 49 -0.60 5.15 -7.35
N SER A 50 -0.35 5.93 -8.40
CA SER A 50 1.00 6.43 -8.68
C SER A 50 1.26 7.66 -7.81
N GLN A 51 2.14 7.53 -6.81
CA GLN A 51 2.55 8.69 -6.03
C GLN A 51 3.34 9.67 -6.92
N GLY A 52 3.32 10.96 -6.58
CA GLY A 52 4.07 12.04 -7.27
C GLY A 52 5.61 11.92 -7.23
N ARG A 53 6.14 10.72 -6.98
CA ARG A 53 7.56 10.34 -7.03
C ARG A 53 7.80 9.17 -8.00
N GLY A 54 6.79 8.79 -8.79
CA GLY A 54 6.88 7.76 -9.82
C GLY A 54 6.75 6.31 -9.32
N SER A 55 6.57 6.08 -8.02
CA SER A 55 6.34 4.75 -7.44
C SER A 55 4.85 4.44 -7.27
N LEU A 56 4.48 3.18 -7.52
CA LEU A 56 3.14 2.67 -7.23
C LEU A 56 2.94 2.45 -5.72
N HIS A 57 1.72 2.64 -5.26
CA HIS A 57 1.29 2.46 -3.89
C HIS A 57 -0.11 1.83 -3.85
N LEU A 58 -0.38 0.97 -2.88
CA LEU A 58 -1.66 0.27 -2.75
C LEU A 58 -2.40 0.73 -1.49
N HIS A 59 -3.65 1.16 -1.67
CA HIS A 59 -4.62 1.28 -0.58
C HIS A 59 -5.52 0.06 -0.59
N LEU A 60 -5.55 -0.72 0.49
CA LEU A 60 -6.26 -1.99 0.55
C LEU A 60 -7.32 -1.98 1.66
N LEU A 61 -8.53 -2.40 1.32
CA LEU A 61 -9.61 -2.71 2.25
C LEU A 61 -9.84 -4.21 2.28
N ILE A 62 -9.89 -4.78 3.48
CA ILE A 62 -10.05 -6.21 3.71
C ILE A 62 -11.27 -6.41 4.61
N TRP A 63 -12.18 -7.27 4.18
CA TRP A 63 -13.32 -7.74 4.97
C TRP A 63 -13.00 -9.11 5.54
N LEU A 64 -13.02 -9.19 6.86
CA LEU A 64 -12.88 -10.45 7.57
C LEU A 64 -14.19 -11.25 7.49
N ASP A 65 -14.07 -12.57 7.44
CA ASP A 65 -15.23 -13.46 7.40
C ASP A 65 -15.80 -13.67 8.79
N HIS A 66 -16.85 -12.92 9.09
CA HIS A 66 -17.63 -13.04 10.31
C HIS A 66 -19.10 -12.71 10.06
N ASP A 67 -19.97 -13.26 10.91
CA ASP A 67 -21.43 -13.03 10.80
C ASP A 67 -21.93 -11.85 11.65
N MET A 68 -21.03 -11.15 12.35
CA MET A 68 -21.41 -10.02 13.20
C MET A 68 -21.76 -8.77 12.39
N LYS A 69 -22.93 -8.19 12.65
CA LYS A 69 -23.31 -6.87 12.17
C LYS A 69 -22.75 -5.78 13.10
N PRO A 70 -22.67 -4.51 12.66
CA PRO A 70 -22.25 -3.42 13.53
C PRO A 70 -23.06 -3.28 14.83
N ALA A 71 -24.35 -3.67 14.81
CA ALA A 71 -25.19 -3.70 16.01
C ALA A 71 -24.74 -4.80 17.00
N ASP A 72 -24.52 -6.01 16.49
CA ASP A 72 -24.07 -7.16 17.30
C ASP A 72 -22.71 -6.88 17.96
N MET A 73 -21.80 -6.20 17.24
CA MET A 73 -20.51 -5.77 17.78
C MET A 73 -20.68 -4.78 18.94
N LYS A 74 -21.61 -3.82 18.84
CA LYS A 74 -21.89 -2.86 19.92
C LYS A 74 -22.46 -3.52 21.17
N GLU A 75 -23.27 -4.55 21.00
CA GLU A 75 -23.79 -5.32 22.13
C GLU A 75 -22.67 -6.17 22.77
N LYS A 76 -21.91 -6.89 21.94
CA LYS A 76 -20.81 -7.75 22.40
C LYS A 76 -19.70 -6.98 23.10
N ILE A 77 -19.46 -5.72 22.75
CA ILE A 77 -18.44 -4.91 23.42
C ILE A 77 -18.78 -4.64 24.89
N GLN A 78 -20.04 -4.83 25.33
CA GLN A 78 -20.42 -4.74 26.73
C GLN A 78 -19.89 -5.93 27.55
N ASP A 79 -19.67 -7.08 26.90
CA ASP A 79 -19.07 -8.26 27.52
C ASP A 79 -17.55 -8.11 27.67
N ALA A 80 -17.07 -8.17 28.92
CA ALA A 80 -15.66 -8.09 29.25
C ALA A 80 -14.84 -9.22 28.60
N VAL A 81 -15.37 -10.45 28.56
CA VAL A 81 -14.67 -11.60 27.98
C VAL A 81 -14.48 -11.40 26.49
N PHE A 82 -15.51 -10.88 25.81
CA PHE A 82 -15.41 -10.52 24.40
C PHE A 82 -14.37 -9.42 24.15
N ARG A 83 -14.38 -8.34 24.94
CA ARG A 83 -13.38 -7.26 24.82
C ARG A 83 -11.96 -7.78 25.00
N ASP A 84 -11.72 -8.66 25.95
CA ASP A 84 -10.39 -9.22 26.17
C ASP A 84 -9.92 -10.11 25.01
N LYS A 85 -10.82 -10.91 24.42
CA LYS A 85 -10.53 -11.69 23.22
C LYS A 85 -10.26 -10.80 22.00
N LEU A 86 -11.06 -9.76 21.79
CA LEU A 86 -10.87 -8.80 20.69
C LEU A 86 -9.56 -8.04 20.85
N LYS A 87 -9.24 -7.58 22.07
CA LYS A 87 -7.97 -6.93 22.39
C LYS A 87 -6.79 -7.84 22.09
N ALA A 88 -6.80 -9.08 22.57
CA ALA A 88 -5.73 -10.05 22.32
C ALA A 88 -5.54 -10.31 20.81
N TYR A 89 -6.64 -10.45 20.07
CA TYR A 89 -6.60 -10.58 18.62
C TYR A 89 -5.96 -9.36 17.94
N LEU A 90 -6.35 -8.14 18.32
CA LEU A 90 -5.80 -6.92 17.73
C LEU A 90 -4.32 -6.72 18.07
N GLU A 91 -3.89 -7.07 19.29
CA GLU A 91 -2.48 -7.02 19.69
C GLU A 91 -1.63 -8.03 18.92
N ASP A 92 -2.23 -9.12 18.45
CA ASP A 92 -1.55 -10.11 17.61
C ASP A 92 -1.32 -9.56 16.19
N ILE A 93 -2.37 -9.00 15.57
CA ILE A 93 -2.32 -8.61 14.16
C ILE A 93 -1.83 -7.17 13.91
N ILE A 94 -1.88 -6.28 14.91
CA ILE A 94 -1.49 -4.87 14.79
C ILE A 94 -0.51 -4.49 15.91
N LYS A 95 0.67 -4.05 15.50
CA LYS A 95 1.73 -3.54 16.35
C LYS A 95 1.86 -2.03 16.16
N GLU A 96 2.03 -1.31 17.26
CA GLU A 96 2.27 0.15 17.25
C GLU A 96 3.59 0.53 17.95
N ASP A 97 4.34 -0.45 18.43
CA ASP A 97 5.68 -0.30 19.00
C ASP A 97 6.53 -1.56 18.77
N LEU A 98 7.78 -1.50 19.22
CA LEU A 98 8.76 -2.58 19.08
C LEU A 98 9.03 -3.31 20.40
N ASP A 99 8.23 -3.10 21.46
CA ASP A 99 8.57 -3.64 22.78
C ASP A 99 8.50 -5.16 22.85
N ASP A 100 7.64 -5.78 22.06
CA ASP A 100 7.61 -7.24 21.95
C ASP A 100 8.93 -7.75 21.35
N PHE A 101 9.54 -7.00 20.42
CA PHE A 101 10.71 -7.40 19.65
C PHE A 101 12.05 -7.16 20.36
N LYS A 102 12.08 -6.27 21.35
CA LYS A 102 13.24 -6.06 22.22
C LYS A 102 13.39 -7.32 23.07
N GLU A 103 14.49 -8.04 22.92
CA GLU A 103 14.79 -9.25 23.69
C GLU A 103 14.55 -9.02 25.18
N LYS A 104 13.42 -9.50 25.71
CA LYS A 104 13.33 -9.81 27.13
C LYS A 104 14.04 -11.15 27.26
N ASN A 105 15.18 -11.15 27.97
CA ASN A 105 15.86 -12.35 28.43
C ASN A 105 14.87 -13.50 28.63
N ALA A 106 15.06 -14.58 27.87
CA ALA A 106 14.52 -15.92 28.09
C ALA A 106 13.32 -15.97 29.04
N PHE A 107 12.13 -15.56 28.58
CA PHE A 107 10.93 -16.18 29.11
C PHE A 107 10.87 -17.55 28.46
N GLU A 108 11.12 -18.58 29.27
CA GLU A 108 10.83 -19.96 28.94
C GLU A 108 9.50 -19.99 28.18
N TYR A 109 9.56 -20.43 26.93
CA TYR A 109 8.37 -20.94 26.27
C TYR A 109 7.88 -22.06 27.18
N SER A 110 6.83 -21.80 27.96
CA SER A 110 6.03 -22.87 28.52
C SER A 110 5.62 -23.73 27.33
N ASN A 111 6.12 -24.97 27.27
CA ASN A 111 5.76 -25.99 26.28
C ASN A 111 4.28 -26.41 26.39
N GLU A 112 3.44 -25.61 27.03
CA GLU A 112 2.00 -25.79 26.96
C GLU A 112 1.49 -25.28 25.62
N PRO A 113 0.81 -26.11 24.82
CA PRO A 113 0.11 -25.63 23.64
C PRO A 113 -0.91 -24.60 24.13
N ARG A 114 -0.65 -23.33 23.81
CA ARG A 114 -1.60 -22.24 23.98
C ARG A 114 -2.87 -22.61 23.23
N SER A 115 -3.85 -23.20 23.93
CA SER A 115 -5.13 -23.59 23.37
C SER A 115 -5.97 -22.33 23.17
N PHE A 116 -5.70 -21.61 22.09
CA PHE A 116 -6.60 -20.55 21.65
C PHE A 116 -7.57 -21.15 20.64
N ASN A 117 -8.85 -21.14 21.00
CA ASN A 117 -9.93 -21.19 20.03
C ASN A 117 -9.90 -19.87 19.24
N THR A 118 -8.95 -19.73 18.32
CA THR A 118 -8.86 -18.67 17.30
C THR A 118 -9.21 -19.28 15.94
N PRO A 119 -9.94 -18.56 15.06
CA PRO A 119 -10.26 -19.07 13.73
C PRO A 119 -8.95 -19.25 12.92
N THR A 120 -8.66 -20.50 12.56
CA THR A 120 -7.71 -20.94 11.52
C THR A 120 -6.49 -20.03 11.32
N ARG A 121 -5.59 -20.00 12.31
CA ARG A 121 -4.18 -19.64 12.06
C ARG A 121 -3.68 -20.59 10.97
N LEU A 122 -3.05 -20.08 9.90
CA LEU A 122 -2.12 -20.92 9.16
C LEU A 122 -1.12 -21.49 10.16
N SER A 123 -0.78 -22.78 10.06
CA SER A 123 0.36 -23.29 10.83
C SER A 123 1.56 -22.37 10.54
N GLU A 124 2.45 -22.20 11.52
CA GLU A 124 3.66 -21.39 11.33
C GLU A 124 4.41 -21.83 10.06
N ASP A 125 4.40 -23.13 9.77
CA ASP A 125 4.93 -23.73 8.54
C ASP A 125 4.33 -23.16 7.24
N ASN A 126 3.02 -22.88 7.22
CA ASN A 126 2.33 -22.32 6.07
C ASN A 126 2.63 -20.82 5.88
N ILE A 127 2.76 -20.06 6.98
CA ILE A 127 3.20 -18.65 6.93
C ILE A 127 4.64 -18.57 6.40
N TYR A 128 5.50 -19.47 6.88
CA TYR A 128 6.88 -19.59 6.43
C TYR A 128 7.00 -20.08 4.98
N ALA A 129 6.10 -20.95 4.51
CA ALA A 129 6.00 -21.29 3.10
C ALA A 129 5.60 -20.08 2.25
N ALA A 130 4.65 -19.25 2.69
CA ALA A 130 4.26 -18.02 2.00
C ALA A 130 5.40 -16.99 1.95
N LEU A 131 6.17 -16.83 3.02
CA LEU A 131 7.35 -15.94 3.00
C LEU A 131 8.46 -16.45 2.07
N ARG A 132 8.56 -17.78 1.84
CA ARG A 132 9.49 -18.38 0.87
C ARG A 132 9.09 -18.13 -0.58
N THR A 133 7.80 -18.08 -0.91
CA THR A 133 7.34 -17.78 -2.28
C THR A 133 7.53 -16.32 -2.67
N ILE A 134 7.72 -15.43 -1.69
CA ILE A 134 8.03 -14.01 -1.87
C ILE A 134 9.54 -13.78 -2.11
N ASP A 135 10.38 -14.83 -2.05
CA ASP A 135 11.81 -14.71 -2.39
C ASP A 135 12.01 -14.48 -3.90
N LEU A 136 12.30 -13.23 -4.26
CA LEU A 136 12.41 -12.75 -5.64
C LEU A 136 13.77 -13.02 -6.29
N THR A 137 14.67 -13.79 -5.63
CA THR A 137 15.98 -14.14 -6.18
C THR A 137 15.90 -15.03 -7.42
N GLY A 138 14.72 -15.58 -7.74
CA GLY A 138 14.47 -16.52 -8.83
C GLY A 138 13.92 -15.94 -10.15
N LEU A 139 13.98 -14.63 -10.40
CA LEU A 139 13.52 -14.02 -11.67
C LEU A 139 14.47 -14.30 -12.87
N GLY A 140 14.99 -15.52 -12.97
CA GLY A 140 15.64 -16.07 -14.15
C GLY A 140 14.60 -16.70 -15.07
N GLU A 141 14.44 -16.11 -16.24
CA GLU A 141 13.83 -16.62 -17.49
C GLU A 141 13.02 -17.95 -17.39
N ASN A 142 11.69 -17.82 -17.44
CA ASN A 142 10.83 -18.87 -18.00
C ASN A 142 10.20 -18.31 -19.29
N THR A 143 10.96 -18.41 -20.38
CA THR A 143 10.47 -18.13 -21.74
C THR A 143 9.85 -19.41 -22.28
N ASN A 144 8.53 -19.56 -22.23
CA ASN A 144 7.85 -20.56 -23.07
C ASN A 144 6.52 -20.10 -23.68
N ASP A 145 6.06 -18.87 -23.42
CA ASP A 145 4.95 -18.29 -24.16
C ASP A 145 5.30 -16.88 -24.63
N SER A 146 5.62 -16.73 -25.91
CA SER A 146 5.79 -15.44 -26.58
C SER A 146 5.07 -15.47 -27.92
N PRO A 147 4.12 -14.55 -28.20
CA PRO A 147 3.57 -14.38 -29.54
C PRO A 147 4.65 -13.80 -30.46
N SER A 148 4.80 -14.40 -31.64
CA SER A 148 5.80 -14.04 -32.64
C SER A 148 5.64 -12.60 -33.13
N TRP A 149 6.58 -11.72 -32.79
CA TRP A 149 6.77 -10.43 -33.46
C TRP A 149 8.09 -10.45 -34.24
N ASN A 150 8.02 -10.92 -35.50
CA ASN A 150 9.09 -10.73 -36.47
C ASN A 150 9.12 -9.26 -36.91
N ARG A 151 10.04 -8.48 -36.36
CA ARG A 151 10.52 -7.26 -37.01
C ARG A 151 12.01 -7.11 -36.75
N SER A 152 12.79 -7.20 -37.83
CA SER A 152 14.24 -7.10 -37.86
C SER A 152 14.70 -5.77 -37.28
N LEU A 153 15.11 -5.79 -36.01
CA LEU A 153 15.87 -4.73 -35.37
C LEU A 153 17.30 -5.25 -35.24
N GLN A 154 18.24 -4.60 -35.91
CA GLN A 154 19.67 -4.86 -35.74
C GLN A 154 20.00 -4.72 -34.26
N THR A 155 20.36 -5.84 -33.63
CA THR A 155 20.81 -5.90 -32.24
C THR A 155 22.18 -5.25 -32.14
N PRO A 156 22.36 -4.19 -31.33
CA PRO A 156 23.71 -3.81 -30.91
C PRO A 156 24.24 -4.97 -30.07
N THR A 157 25.41 -5.50 -30.43
CA THR A 157 26.14 -6.49 -29.65
C THR A 157 26.42 -5.94 -28.26
N ARG A 158 25.52 -6.22 -27.31
CA ARG A 158 25.68 -5.84 -25.91
C ARG A 158 26.59 -6.89 -25.29
N ASP A 159 27.81 -6.46 -25.01
CA ASP A 159 28.78 -7.18 -24.21
C ASP A 159 28.10 -7.70 -22.94
N ARG A 160 28.04 -9.04 -22.78
CA ARG A 160 27.65 -9.69 -21.53
C ARG A 160 28.82 -9.56 -20.56
N SER A 161 29.12 -8.32 -20.16
CA SER A 161 29.91 -8.13 -18.95
C SER A 161 29.05 -8.64 -17.79
N THR A 162 29.53 -9.72 -17.21
CA THR A 162 29.03 -10.33 -15.98
C THR A 162 28.77 -9.24 -14.95
N TYR A 163 27.50 -8.99 -14.61
CA TYR A 163 27.18 -8.22 -13.42
C TYR A 163 27.79 -8.97 -12.23
N ASP A 164 28.82 -8.37 -11.64
CA ASP A 164 29.52 -8.95 -10.51
C ASP A 164 28.63 -8.87 -9.26
N ILE A 165 27.85 -9.93 -9.02
CA ILE A 165 26.98 -10.09 -7.85
C ILE A 165 27.82 -10.14 -6.56
N SER A 166 29.14 -10.36 -6.63
CA SER A 166 29.99 -10.33 -5.44
C SER A 166 30.04 -8.94 -4.77
N ALA A 167 29.73 -7.86 -5.50
CA ALA A 167 29.58 -6.52 -4.94
C ALA A 167 28.36 -6.37 -4.00
N LEU A 168 27.37 -7.26 -4.08
CA LEU A 168 26.22 -7.30 -3.15
C LEU A 168 26.55 -7.98 -1.81
N HIS A 169 27.71 -8.61 -1.67
CA HIS A 169 28.08 -9.33 -0.44
C HIS A 169 28.55 -8.43 0.71
N ASN A 170 28.73 -7.13 0.49
CA ASN A 170 29.03 -6.18 1.57
C ASN A 170 27.72 -5.73 2.27
N LYS A 171 27.10 -6.68 3.00
CA LYS A 171 25.76 -6.53 3.64
C LYS A 171 25.64 -5.37 4.63
N SER A 172 26.73 -4.75 5.06
CA SER A 172 26.75 -3.69 6.08
C SER A 172 26.22 -2.32 5.60
N ASN A 173 26.07 -2.11 4.29
CA ASN A 173 25.62 -0.82 3.72
C ASN A 173 24.28 -0.88 2.95
N LEU A 174 23.62 -2.03 2.92
CA LEU A 174 22.34 -2.18 2.23
C LEU A 174 21.19 -1.71 3.12
N ILE A 175 20.23 -0.99 2.52
CA ILE A 175 19.01 -0.56 3.19
C ILE A 175 18.19 -1.83 3.51
N PRO A 176 17.63 -2.00 4.73
CA PRO A 176 16.85 -3.20 5.09
C PRO A 176 15.76 -3.57 4.08
N ALA A 177 15.17 -2.57 3.41
CA ALA A 177 14.18 -2.77 2.36
C ALA A 177 14.68 -3.56 1.12
N CYS A 178 16.00 -3.60 0.90
CA CYS A 178 16.64 -4.31 -0.21
C CYS A 178 17.22 -5.66 0.21
N LEU A 179 17.12 -6.02 1.49
CA LEU A 179 17.59 -7.31 1.99
C LEU A 179 16.49 -8.36 1.80
N PRO A 180 16.86 -9.61 1.45
CA PRO A 180 15.90 -10.70 1.40
C PRO A 180 15.31 -10.96 2.80
N THR A 181 14.09 -11.47 2.82
CA THR A 181 13.47 -11.97 4.05
C THR A 181 14.34 -13.10 4.65
N PRO A 182 14.48 -13.17 5.99
CA PRO A 182 15.21 -14.26 6.62
C PRO A 182 14.66 -15.64 6.21
N ASN A 183 15.55 -16.60 5.93
CA ASN A 183 15.15 -17.93 5.50
C ASN A 183 14.36 -18.65 6.60
N PRO A 184 13.07 -19.00 6.37
CA PRO A 184 12.24 -19.65 7.38
C PRO A 184 12.68 -21.06 7.78
N SER A 185 13.49 -21.73 6.96
CA SER A 185 14.06 -23.04 7.29
C SER A 185 15.33 -22.96 8.15
N SER A 186 15.79 -21.76 8.50
CA SER A 186 16.97 -21.56 9.33
C SER A 186 16.68 -21.91 10.80
N PRO A 187 17.59 -22.59 11.53
CA PRO A 187 17.40 -22.91 12.95
C PRO A 187 17.26 -21.65 13.82
N ASN A 188 17.83 -20.52 13.40
CA ASN A 188 17.72 -19.22 14.08
C ASN A 188 16.73 -18.28 13.39
N PHE A 189 15.75 -18.81 12.66
CA PHE A 189 14.82 -17.97 11.91
C PHE A 189 14.07 -16.97 12.81
N VAL A 190 13.53 -17.42 13.95
CA VAL A 190 12.71 -16.55 14.81
C VAL A 190 13.48 -15.33 15.29
N SER A 191 14.72 -15.50 15.75
CA SER A 191 15.55 -14.37 16.21
C SER A 191 15.92 -13.45 15.05
N HIS A 192 16.32 -14.02 13.90
CA HIS A 192 16.65 -13.24 12.71
C HIS A 192 15.43 -12.47 12.15
N PHE A 193 14.25 -13.07 12.16
CA PHE A 193 13.00 -12.45 11.73
C PHE A 193 12.65 -11.26 12.61
N ARG A 194 12.74 -11.41 13.93
CA ARG A 194 12.48 -10.31 14.88
C ARG A 194 13.46 -9.15 14.68
N ALA A 195 14.76 -9.46 14.56
CA ALA A 195 15.79 -8.47 14.30
C ALA A 195 15.59 -7.75 12.95
N ASP A 196 15.11 -8.45 11.94
CA ASP A 196 14.81 -7.91 10.61
C ASP A 196 13.56 -7.00 10.63
N VAL A 197 12.50 -7.38 11.35
CA VAL A 197 11.33 -6.52 11.57
C VAL A 197 11.72 -5.21 12.29
N VAL A 198 12.55 -5.29 13.33
CA VAL A 198 13.07 -4.09 14.03
C VAL A 198 13.79 -3.17 13.05
N GLN A 199 14.72 -3.71 12.25
CA GLN A 199 15.47 -2.94 11.25
C GLN A 199 14.55 -2.29 10.21
N LEU A 200 13.53 -3.01 9.73
CA LEU A 200 12.56 -2.48 8.78
C LEU A 200 11.73 -1.34 9.38
N VAL A 201 11.23 -1.51 10.60
CA VAL A 201 10.41 -0.50 11.29
C VAL A 201 11.24 0.76 11.51
N GLU A 202 12.45 0.64 12.02
CA GLU A 202 13.35 1.77 12.27
C GLU A 202 13.75 2.48 10.97
N ALA A 203 14.01 1.72 9.90
CA ALA A 203 14.43 2.29 8.62
C ALA A 203 13.27 2.97 7.87
N SER A 204 12.08 2.37 7.88
CA SER A 204 11.00 2.65 6.93
C SER A 204 9.62 2.92 7.54
N ASN A 205 9.39 2.59 8.81
CA ASN A 205 8.07 2.71 9.44
C ASN A 205 7.97 3.72 10.61
N ILE A 206 9.08 4.42 10.90
CA ILE A 206 9.10 5.58 11.79
C ILE A 206 8.83 6.86 10.98
N HIS A 207 7.87 7.67 11.45
CA HIS A 207 7.55 8.95 10.85
C HIS A 207 8.71 9.95 10.97
N LYS A 208 9.23 10.36 9.83
CA LYS A 208 10.21 11.44 9.71
C LYS A 208 9.49 12.69 9.21
N ARG A 209 9.67 13.81 9.92
CA ARG A 209 9.06 15.08 9.54
C ARG A 209 9.52 15.47 8.14
N SER A 210 8.58 15.90 7.31
CA SER A 210 8.84 16.40 5.95
C SER A 210 7.89 17.56 5.65
N ASP A 211 8.11 18.23 4.52
CA ASP A 211 7.23 19.33 4.08
C ASP A 211 5.77 18.89 3.92
N THR A 212 5.56 17.61 3.59
CA THR A 212 4.21 17.03 3.46
C THR A 212 3.44 17.00 4.78
N CYS A 213 4.13 16.98 5.92
CA CYS A 213 3.51 17.03 7.25
C CYS A 213 2.69 18.31 7.44
N TYR A 214 3.05 19.38 6.75
CA TYR A 214 2.45 20.70 6.93
C TYR A 214 1.86 21.25 5.63
N LYS A 215 1.57 20.38 4.65
CA LYS A 215 0.99 20.74 3.35
C LYS A 215 -0.26 21.62 3.47
N TYR A 216 -1.10 21.37 4.49
CA TYR A 216 -2.34 22.12 4.72
C TYR A 216 -2.23 23.18 5.80
N TRP A 217 -1.04 23.35 6.40
CA TRP A 217 -0.83 24.39 7.39
C TRP A 217 -0.65 25.73 6.67
N ASN A 218 -1.38 26.74 7.14
CA ASN A 218 -1.33 28.08 6.62
C ASN A 218 -1.04 29.06 7.76
N ALA A 219 0.12 29.72 7.71
CA ALA A 219 0.55 30.69 8.71
C ALA A 219 -0.46 31.84 8.91
N ASN A 220 -1.14 32.25 7.83
CA ASN A 220 -2.10 33.35 7.85
C ASN A 220 -3.41 32.99 8.55
N ARG A 221 -3.69 31.70 8.78
CA ARG A 221 -4.87 31.24 9.53
C ARG A 221 -4.61 31.13 11.04
N GLY A 222 -3.41 31.48 11.52
CA GLY A 222 -3.07 31.52 12.95
C GLY A 222 -3.13 30.18 13.69
N GLY A 223 -3.28 29.06 12.97
CA GLY A 223 -3.46 27.74 13.57
C GLY A 223 -2.14 27.10 14.03
N LYS A 224 -2.22 26.28 15.09
CA LYS A 224 -1.10 25.44 15.54
C LYS A 224 -0.61 24.55 14.38
N LYS A 225 0.71 24.45 14.23
CA LYS A 225 1.35 23.61 13.22
C LYS A 225 1.21 22.13 13.62
N VAL A 226 0.11 21.51 13.22
CA VAL A 226 -0.21 20.09 13.46
C VAL A 226 0.26 19.26 12.26
N CYS A 227 0.90 18.11 12.54
CA CYS A 227 1.28 17.18 11.48
C CYS A 227 0.02 16.56 10.85
N ARG A 228 -0.09 16.61 9.52
CA ARG A 228 -1.17 15.97 8.75
C ARG A 228 -1.35 14.48 9.08
N MET A 229 -0.25 13.80 9.41
CA MET A 229 -0.25 12.38 9.80
C MET A 229 -0.57 12.16 11.28
N CYS A 230 -1.01 13.21 12.00
CA CYS A 230 -1.36 13.18 13.43
C CYS A 230 -0.22 12.74 14.36
N MET A 231 1.03 13.08 14.00
CA MET A 231 2.23 12.78 14.78
C MET A 231 2.65 13.98 15.66
N PRO A 232 3.17 13.77 16.89
CA PRO A 232 3.32 12.49 17.58
C PRO A 232 1.98 11.92 18.03
N ARG A 233 1.83 10.59 17.99
CA ARG A 233 0.64 9.92 18.51
C ARG A 233 0.67 9.85 20.05
N LYS A 234 -0.49 9.71 20.68
CA LYS A 234 -0.60 9.56 22.13
C LYS A 234 0.00 8.22 22.56
N LEU A 235 0.84 8.24 23.60
CA LEU A 235 1.36 7.05 24.26
C LEU A 235 0.25 6.35 25.05
N VAL A 236 0.23 5.03 24.99
CA VAL A 236 -0.79 4.19 25.62
C VAL A 236 -0.06 3.00 26.27
N PRO A 237 -0.03 2.88 27.60
CA PRO A 237 0.77 1.84 28.25
C PRO A 237 0.22 0.43 28.06
N VAL A 238 -1.10 0.28 27.90
CA VAL A 238 -1.79 -1.00 27.74
C VAL A 238 -2.97 -0.82 26.79
N SER A 239 -3.25 -1.80 25.95
CA SER A 239 -4.41 -1.75 25.06
C SER A 239 -5.71 -1.78 25.85
N THR A 240 -6.66 -0.93 25.47
CA THR A 240 -7.98 -0.84 26.12
C THR A 240 -9.08 -0.68 25.08
N ILE A 241 -10.26 -1.18 25.44
CA ILE A 241 -11.50 -0.98 24.69
C ILE A 241 -12.50 -0.37 25.65
N ASP A 242 -12.94 0.84 25.34
CA ASP A 242 -13.97 1.54 26.10
C ASP A 242 -15.30 0.78 25.97
N PRO A 243 -15.94 0.35 27.07
CA PRO A 243 -17.17 -0.42 27.02
C PRO A 243 -18.36 0.38 26.48
N ASP A 244 -18.41 1.69 26.71
CA ASP A 244 -19.56 2.52 26.33
C ASP A 244 -19.46 2.99 24.88
N THR A 245 -18.27 3.43 24.48
CA THR A 245 -18.04 3.98 23.13
C THR A 245 -17.50 2.95 22.14
N GLY A 246 -16.90 1.87 22.65
CA GLY A 246 -16.14 0.89 21.87
C GLY A 246 -14.80 1.41 21.36
N HIS A 247 -14.38 2.62 21.74
CA HIS A 247 -13.12 3.20 21.28
C HIS A 247 -11.94 2.30 21.67
N ILE A 248 -11.16 1.90 20.67
CA ILE A 248 -10.00 1.03 20.83
C ILE A 248 -8.75 1.89 20.92
N SER A 249 -8.01 1.74 22.01
CA SER A 249 -6.66 2.31 22.16
C SER A 249 -5.68 1.16 22.23
N MET A 250 -4.81 1.02 21.23
CA MET A 250 -3.76 0.01 21.23
C MET A 250 -2.57 0.48 22.08
N ARG A 251 -1.86 -0.47 22.71
CA ARG A 251 -0.60 -0.23 23.40
C ARG A 251 0.41 0.41 22.43
N ARG A 252 1.03 1.49 22.89
CA ARG A 252 2.01 2.28 22.15
C ARG A 252 3.02 2.91 23.09
N SER A 253 4.27 2.46 23.01
CA SER A 253 5.41 3.07 23.70
C SER A 253 6.22 4.06 22.85
N ASP A 254 6.08 4.03 21.52
CA ASP A 254 6.72 4.97 20.60
C ASP A 254 5.67 5.82 19.85
N PRO A 255 5.72 7.16 19.93
CA PRO A 255 4.70 8.01 19.32
C PRO A 255 4.89 8.24 17.82
N TRP A 256 5.97 7.75 17.21
CA TRP A 256 6.34 8.00 15.81
C TRP A 256 6.23 6.78 14.90
N ILE A 257 6.04 5.58 15.47
CA ILE A 257 5.84 4.35 14.71
C ILE A 257 4.44 4.34 14.08
N ASN A 258 4.37 4.06 12.77
CA ASN A 258 3.11 3.73 12.11
C ASN A 258 2.65 2.33 12.50
N ASN A 259 1.35 2.08 12.41
CA ASN A 259 0.79 0.78 12.76
C ASN A 259 1.21 -0.26 11.71
N PHE A 260 1.66 -1.43 12.13
CA PHE A 260 2.12 -2.48 11.21
C PHE A 260 1.68 -3.87 11.64
N ASN A 261 1.73 -4.80 10.71
CA ASN A 261 1.68 -6.23 10.99
C ASN A 261 3.08 -6.79 10.71
N GLU A 262 3.61 -7.63 11.59
CA GLU A 262 5.00 -8.11 11.52
C GLU A 262 5.30 -8.92 10.25
N TYR A 263 4.34 -9.71 9.77
CA TYR A 263 4.50 -10.49 8.55
C TYR A 263 4.30 -9.64 7.29
N LEU A 264 3.34 -8.71 7.31
CA LEU A 264 3.11 -7.83 6.17
C LEU A 264 4.25 -6.85 5.96
N ILE A 265 4.77 -6.22 7.01
CA ILE A 265 5.94 -5.34 6.86
C ILE A 265 7.15 -6.15 6.40
N ALA A 266 7.26 -7.40 6.88
CA ALA A 266 8.32 -8.26 6.44
C ALA A 266 8.19 -8.65 4.95
N ALA A 267 7.00 -8.92 4.44
CA ALA A 267 6.80 -9.21 3.03
C ALA A 267 6.96 -7.98 2.15
N CYS A 268 6.36 -6.85 2.54
CA CYS A 268 6.40 -5.60 1.78
C CYS A 268 7.78 -4.95 1.75
N ARG A 269 8.59 -5.14 2.80
CA ARG A 269 9.88 -4.45 3.00
C ARG A 269 9.75 -2.90 2.95
N SER A 270 8.55 -2.36 3.15
CA SER A 270 8.22 -0.95 2.99
C SER A 270 7.32 -0.43 4.11
N ASN A 271 7.21 0.89 4.22
CA ASN A 271 6.25 1.55 5.11
C ASN A 271 4.83 1.00 4.90
N MET A 272 4.11 0.80 6.00
CA MET A 272 2.68 0.47 6.01
C MET A 272 1.97 1.23 7.13
N ASP A 273 0.64 1.30 7.04
CA ASP A 273 -0.22 1.81 8.11
C ASP A 273 -1.51 0.99 8.13
N ILE A 274 -1.60 0.03 9.05
CA ILE A 274 -2.77 -0.83 9.21
C ILE A 274 -3.71 -0.29 10.29
N LYS A 275 -5.00 -0.26 10.01
CA LYS A 275 -6.02 0.17 10.97
C LYS A 275 -7.19 -0.80 10.97
N PHE A 276 -7.58 -1.25 12.16
CA PHE A 276 -8.82 -2.00 12.35
C PHE A 276 -10.02 -1.05 12.32
N ILE A 277 -11.03 -1.38 11.51
CA ILE A 277 -12.22 -0.55 11.30
C ILE A 277 -13.44 -1.39 11.68
N TRP A 278 -14.20 -0.90 12.66
CA TRP A 278 -15.39 -1.60 13.13
C TRP A 278 -16.51 -0.62 13.56
N SER A 279 -16.15 0.60 13.98
CA SER A 279 -17.12 1.62 14.36
C SER A 279 -17.77 2.26 13.13
N GLY A 280 -19.03 2.68 13.26
CA GLY A 280 -19.75 3.34 12.15
C GLY A 280 -19.13 4.68 11.73
N ASN A 281 -18.47 5.40 12.65
CA ASN A 281 -17.79 6.65 12.33
C ASN A 281 -16.48 6.39 11.58
N ASP A 282 -15.68 5.40 12.02
CA ASP A 282 -14.47 4.99 11.31
C ASP A 282 -14.80 4.43 9.92
N ALA A 283 -15.88 3.64 9.80
CA ALA A 283 -16.33 3.11 8.52
C ALA A 283 -16.74 4.24 7.54
N LYS A 284 -17.49 5.25 8.01
CA LYS A 284 -17.83 6.42 7.17
C LYS A 284 -16.58 7.18 6.72
N ALA A 285 -15.68 7.48 7.65
CA ALA A 285 -14.43 8.16 7.34
C ALA A 285 -13.57 7.36 6.33
N LEU A 286 -13.54 6.04 6.48
CA LEU A 286 -12.85 5.14 5.56
C LEU A 286 -13.49 5.13 4.17
N ILE A 287 -14.82 5.11 4.07
CA ILE A 287 -15.52 5.18 2.78
C ILE A 287 -15.14 6.47 2.06
N TYR A 288 -15.17 7.61 2.76
CA TYR A 288 -14.71 8.87 2.17
C TYR A 288 -13.25 8.80 1.74
N TYR A 289 -12.38 8.24 2.58
CA TYR A 289 -10.96 8.09 2.30
C TYR A 289 -10.73 7.24 1.04
N ILE A 290 -11.24 6.01 0.99
CA ILE A 290 -11.08 5.10 -0.15
C ILE A 290 -11.72 5.69 -1.40
N THR A 291 -12.90 6.31 -1.27
CA THR A 291 -13.55 6.98 -2.41
C THR A 291 -12.64 8.07 -2.96
N ASP A 292 -11.97 8.88 -2.14
CA ASP A 292 -11.01 9.89 -2.59
C ASP A 292 -9.85 9.27 -3.39
N TYR A 293 -9.34 8.10 -2.98
CA TYR A 293 -8.28 7.41 -3.73
C TYR A 293 -8.75 6.76 -5.02
N VAL A 294 -9.92 6.12 -5.01
CA VAL A 294 -10.52 5.51 -6.21
C VAL A 294 -10.91 6.58 -7.22
N THR A 295 -11.45 7.71 -6.74
CA THR A 295 -11.93 8.81 -7.58
C THR A 295 -10.85 9.86 -7.82
N LYS A 296 -9.61 9.62 -7.35
CA LYS A 296 -8.53 10.60 -7.40
C LYS A 296 -8.26 10.98 -8.85
N MET A 297 -8.78 12.14 -9.23
CA MET A 297 -8.51 12.69 -10.54
C MET A 297 -7.01 12.91 -10.66
N THR A 298 -6.44 12.46 -11.77
CA THR A 298 -5.02 12.64 -12.08
C THR A 298 -4.66 14.11 -12.28
N LEU A 299 -5.64 14.99 -12.54
CA LEU A 299 -5.49 16.44 -12.64
C LEU A 299 -6.24 17.17 -11.52
N SER A 300 -5.64 18.22 -10.98
CA SER A 300 -6.33 19.08 -10.02
C SER A 300 -7.46 19.86 -10.70
N PHE A 301 -8.45 20.30 -9.91
CA PHE A 301 -9.57 21.10 -10.43
C PHE A 301 -9.07 22.40 -11.11
N HIS A 302 -8.05 23.05 -10.56
CA HIS A 302 -7.50 24.29 -11.10
C HIS A 302 -6.81 24.07 -12.44
N ASP A 303 -6.04 22.99 -12.58
CA ASP A 303 -5.40 22.63 -13.85
C ASP A 303 -6.46 22.27 -14.88
N THR A 304 -7.48 21.52 -14.47
CA THR A 304 -8.61 21.17 -15.33
C THR A 304 -9.33 22.41 -15.84
N PHE A 305 -9.62 23.35 -14.94
CA PHE A 305 -10.28 24.60 -15.27
C PHE A 305 -9.43 25.48 -16.19
N ALA A 306 -8.13 25.62 -15.92
CA ALA A 306 -7.22 26.40 -16.77
C ALA A 306 -7.10 25.80 -18.18
N LEU A 307 -7.11 24.46 -18.29
CA LEU A 307 -7.07 23.75 -19.57
C LEU A 307 -8.39 23.88 -20.34
N VAL A 308 -9.54 23.85 -19.65
CA VAL A 308 -10.86 24.15 -20.24
C VAL A 308 -10.93 25.60 -20.70
N GLN A 309 -10.44 26.55 -19.90
CA GLN A 309 -10.39 27.97 -20.27
C GLN A 309 -9.52 28.18 -21.52
N LYS A 310 -8.31 27.61 -21.55
CA LYS A 310 -7.42 27.67 -22.73
C LYS A 310 -8.07 27.07 -23.98
N SER A 311 -8.77 25.94 -23.83
CA SER A 311 -9.51 25.29 -24.91
C SER A 311 -10.67 26.17 -25.42
N THR A 312 -11.35 26.87 -24.51
CA THR A 312 -12.45 27.79 -24.82
C THR A 312 -11.95 29.03 -25.56
N THR A 313 -10.85 29.64 -25.10
CA THR A 313 -10.21 30.78 -25.76
C THR A 313 -9.76 30.42 -27.18
N SER A 314 -9.13 29.26 -27.37
CA SER A 314 -8.74 28.76 -28.70
C SER A 314 -9.92 28.61 -29.67
N ILE A 315 -11.12 28.33 -29.18
CA ILE A 315 -12.34 28.26 -30.00
C ILE A 315 -12.90 29.65 -30.30
N ILE A 316 -12.88 30.57 -29.33
CA ILE A 316 -13.25 31.97 -29.55
C ILE A 316 -12.38 32.58 -30.65
N ASP A 317 -11.07 32.31 -30.63
CA ASP A 317 -10.15 32.77 -31.66
C ASP A 317 -10.41 32.12 -33.04
N SER A 318 -10.95 30.89 -33.04
CA SER A 318 -11.33 30.16 -34.27
C SER A 318 -12.69 30.58 -34.84
N LEU A 319 -13.53 31.29 -34.08
CA LEU A 319 -14.88 31.73 -34.48
C LEU A 319 -14.89 32.89 -35.48
N HIS A 320 -13.71 33.40 -35.87
CA HIS A 320 -13.57 34.36 -36.98
C HIS A 320 -13.65 33.72 -38.38
N GLN A 321 -13.83 32.39 -38.47
CA GLN A 321 -14.08 31.70 -39.74
C GLN A 321 -15.57 31.40 -39.90
N THR A 322 -16.10 31.77 -41.07
CA THR A 322 -17.49 31.63 -41.50
C THR A 322 -17.86 30.15 -41.60
N ASP A 323 -18.46 29.57 -40.56
CA ASP A 323 -18.79 28.14 -40.55
C ASP A 323 -20.25 27.82 -40.24
N ARG A 324 -20.81 26.93 -41.08
CA ARG A 324 -22.21 26.47 -41.16
C ARG A 324 -22.59 25.43 -40.10
N GLU A 325 -21.81 25.34 -39.02
CA GLU A 325 -21.98 24.27 -38.02
C GLU A 325 -23.05 24.58 -36.97
N SER A 326 -23.83 23.55 -36.61
CA SER A 326 -24.86 23.63 -35.58
C SER A 326 -24.25 23.86 -34.19
N ALA A 327 -25.04 24.44 -33.28
CA ALA A 327 -24.62 24.65 -31.89
C ALA A 327 -24.24 23.36 -31.16
N ILE A 328 -24.87 22.23 -31.52
CA ILE A 328 -24.57 20.91 -30.96
C ILE A 328 -23.17 20.46 -31.39
N GLU A 329 -22.82 20.62 -32.67
CA GLU A 329 -21.51 20.19 -33.19
C GLU A 329 -20.37 21.04 -32.62
N LYS A 330 -20.59 22.35 -32.47
CA LYS A 330 -19.65 23.24 -31.78
C LYS A 330 -19.43 22.84 -30.32
N SER A 331 -20.49 22.42 -29.62
CA SER A 331 -20.41 21.96 -28.24
C SER A 331 -19.66 20.62 -28.13
N ARG A 332 -19.89 19.67 -29.05
CA ARG A 332 -19.16 18.40 -29.10
C ARG A 332 -17.66 18.62 -29.34
N LYS A 333 -17.29 19.49 -30.28
CA LYS A 333 -15.89 19.83 -30.56
C LYS A 333 -15.21 20.54 -29.39
N LEU A 334 -15.93 21.41 -28.68
CA LEU A 334 -15.43 22.04 -27.44
C LEU A 334 -15.11 20.98 -26.39
N VAL A 335 -16.06 20.11 -26.07
CA VAL A 335 -15.85 19.03 -25.09
C VAL A 335 -14.69 18.13 -25.50
N LEU A 336 -14.61 17.75 -26.78
CA LEU A 336 -13.53 16.90 -27.29
C LEU A 336 -12.15 17.60 -27.22
N ARG A 337 -12.07 18.90 -27.54
CA ARG A 337 -10.81 19.67 -27.40
C ARG A 337 -10.41 19.84 -25.95
N CYS A 338 -11.35 20.13 -25.06
CA CYS A 338 -11.10 20.16 -23.62
C CYS A 338 -10.57 18.80 -23.16
N TYR A 339 -11.23 17.71 -23.53
CA TYR A 339 -10.79 16.35 -23.18
C TYR A 339 -9.39 16.03 -23.72
N ASN A 340 -9.12 16.28 -25.00
CA ASN A 340 -7.81 16.03 -25.61
C ASN A 340 -6.70 16.90 -24.98
N THR A 341 -7.03 18.13 -24.60
CA THR A 341 -6.11 19.03 -23.90
C THR A 341 -5.83 18.54 -22.49
N LEU A 342 -6.85 18.07 -21.77
CA LEU A 342 -6.68 17.42 -20.46
C LEU A 342 -5.83 16.15 -20.56
N ALA A 343 -6.18 15.26 -21.49
CA ALA A 343 -5.48 14.00 -21.69
C ALA A 343 -4.03 14.20 -22.14
N SER A 344 -3.74 15.19 -22.99
CA SER A 344 -2.37 15.46 -23.47
C SER A 344 -1.46 16.15 -22.46
N GLN A 345 -2.03 16.84 -21.47
CA GLN A 345 -1.28 17.50 -20.39
C GLN A 345 -1.19 16.63 -19.13
N GLN A 346 -1.80 15.45 -19.14
CA GLN A 346 -1.72 14.50 -18.05
C GLN A 346 -0.38 13.76 -18.10
N GLU A 347 0.51 14.09 -17.16
CA GLU A 347 1.75 13.35 -16.97
C GLU A 347 1.46 12.04 -16.19
N LEU A 348 1.90 10.92 -16.76
CA LEU A 348 1.85 9.60 -16.13
C LEU A 348 3.27 9.14 -15.81
N SER A 349 3.44 8.45 -14.68
CA SER A 349 4.74 7.85 -14.36
C SER A 349 5.04 6.71 -15.34
N GLY A 350 6.31 6.54 -15.70
CA GLY A 350 6.72 5.44 -16.58
C GLY A 350 6.31 4.07 -16.03
N VAL A 351 6.29 3.90 -14.70
CA VAL A 351 5.83 2.67 -14.02
C VAL A 351 4.34 2.44 -14.23
N GLN A 352 3.51 3.48 -14.10
CA GLN A 352 2.07 3.38 -14.35
C GLN A 352 1.77 3.02 -15.81
N VAL A 353 2.47 3.67 -16.75
CA VAL A 353 2.36 3.34 -18.18
C VAL A 353 2.81 1.90 -18.45
N ALA A 354 3.90 1.46 -17.84
CA ALA A 354 4.38 0.08 -17.97
C ALA A 354 3.36 -0.94 -17.43
N SER A 355 2.74 -0.66 -16.28
CA SER A 355 1.67 -1.49 -15.70
C SER A 355 0.50 -1.62 -16.66
N TYR A 356 0.08 -0.49 -17.26
CA TYR A 356 -1.01 -0.47 -18.24
C TYR A 356 -0.68 -1.31 -19.49
N PHE A 357 0.53 -1.18 -20.04
CA PHE A 357 0.95 -2.00 -21.19
C PHE A 357 1.08 -3.48 -20.87
N MET A 358 1.34 -3.84 -19.62
CA MET A 358 1.35 -5.23 -19.16
C MET A 358 -0.05 -5.78 -18.87
N ASN A 359 -1.10 -4.99 -19.14
CA ASN A 359 -2.49 -5.33 -18.87
C ASN A 359 -2.73 -5.67 -17.39
N TRP A 360 -2.08 -4.92 -16.50
CA TRP A 360 -2.31 -4.98 -15.07
C TRP A 360 -3.23 -3.85 -14.66
N ASP A 361 -4.32 -4.23 -14.00
CA ASP A 361 -5.34 -3.32 -13.52
C ASP A 361 -4.77 -2.34 -12.48
N ASP A 362 -5.46 -1.21 -12.37
CA ASP A 362 -5.25 -0.19 -11.34
C ASP A 362 -5.88 -0.58 -9.99
N HIS A 363 -6.37 -1.80 -9.86
CA HIS A 363 -6.97 -2.32 -8.65
C HIS A 363 -6.80 -3.84 -8.53
N TYR A 364 -6.97 -4.34 -7.30
CA TYR A 364 -7.03 -5.76 -6.98
C TYR A 364 -8.32 -6.02 -6.20
N ALA A 365 -9.10 -7.01 -6.62
CA ALA A 365 -10.36 -7.34 -5.96
C ALA A 365 -10.62 -8.85 -5.99
N THR A 366 -11.33 -9.35 -4.97
CA THR A 366 -11.81 -10.74 -4.98
C THR A 366 -13.09 -10.91 -5.80
N HIS A 367 -13.85 -9.84 -6.02
CA HIS A 367 -15.12 -9.85 -6.73
C HIS A 367 -15.08 -8.92 -7.94
N THR A 368 -15.79 -9.30 -9.00
CA THR A 368 -15.95 -8.46 -10.19
C THR A 368 -16.97 -7.36 -9.93
N SER A 369 -16.61 -6.11 -10.19
CA SER A 369 -17.56 -4.99 -10.13
C SER A 369 -18.48 -4.97 -11.35
N SER A 370 -19.77 -4.77 -11.12
CA SER A 370 -20.75 -4.53 -12.19
C SER A 370 -20.93 -3.03 -12.42
N LYS A 371 -20.97 -2.60 -13.68
CA LYS A 371 -21.30 -1.22 -14.02
C LYS A 371 -22.76 -0.95 -13.69
N VAL A 372 -23.00 -0.07 -12.73
CA VAL A 372 -24.34 0.47 -12.48
C VAL A 372 -24.49 1.72 -13.33
N TYR A 373 -25.30 1.63 -14.38
CA TYR A 373 -25.74 2.80 -15.13
C TYR A 373 -26.90 3.42 -14.34
N ILE A 374 -26.62 4.54 -13.66
CA ILE A 374 -27.64 5.33 -12.95
C ILE A 374 -28.18 6.39 -13.89
#